data_AF-A0A4U0GCX9-F1
#
_entry.id   AF-A0A4U0GCX9-F1
#
_cell.length_a   1.000
_cell.length_b   1.000
_cell.length_c   1.000
_cell.angle_alpha   90.00
_cell.angle_beta   90.00
_cell.angle_gamma   90.00
#
_symmetry.space_group_name_H-M   'P 1'
#
loop_
_entity.id
_entity.type
_entity.pdbx_description
1 polymer ?
#
loop_
_entity_poly.entity_id
_entity_poly.type
_entity_poly.pdbx_seq_one_letter_code
_entity_poly.pdbx_strand_id
1 'polypeptide(L)'
;MTVRTIQLIIMYIMLSVGCADGIESCPRSDVLAFAGSHPSTTSHANGMTETAVDPSIFANYVPLNALRRESQLDLARHTRQLQAAPGDFLFRIGDAAKDVLYVLDGEVHLIDAHGKALSRVRAGEPASFHRLAHQSPRTVSARCATTVKYIAVDAGLLDVMLTWDQTGSFEVTELSEASSQPNDDWMTRLLQMRTFQLVPPSNLQAMFMRMQRVAVDPGTVIVRQGDEGDFFYVLISGRCIVTREQSGLKAVRLAELESGACFGEEALISNDRRNASVTALTRCELMRLSKADFQKLLNEPLSRRLSLAQAQQKVADGNARWLDVRLPSEFQTGHMPNALNLPLYMLRMKLSQLDTATTWIACCDTGRRSSVATFVLTQKGYDAYLLDQGLPVLGN
;
A
#
# COMPACT_ATOMS: atom_id res chain seq x y z
N MET A 1 -4.69 -16.51 12.45
CA MET A 1 -3.55 -16.30 13.39
C MET A 1 -4.09 -15.74 14.68
N THR A 2 -3.62 -16.20 15.84
CA THR A 2 -4.00 -15.66 17.16
C THR A 2 -3.24 -14.36 17.44
N VAL A 3 -3.82 -13.48 18.26
CA VAL A 3 -3.25 -12.16 18.63
C VAL A 3 -1.79 -12.28 19.13
N ARG A 4 -1.51 -13.30 19.95
CA ARG A 4 -0.14 -13.65 20.40
C ARG A 4 0.88 -13.78 19.27
N THR A 5 0.51 -14.34 18.11
CA THR A 5 1.41 -14.52 16.97
C THR A 5 1.81 -13.18 16.35
N ILE A 6 0.88 -12.23 16.26
CA ILE A 6 1.14 -10.89 15.74
C ILE A 6 2.01 -10.09 16.73
N GLN A 7 1.70 -10.17 18.03
CA GLN A 7 2.54 -9.60 19.09
C GLN A 7 3.98 -10.14 19.05
N LEU A 8 4.16 -11.46 18.89
CA LEU A 8 5.48 -12.09 18.79
C LEU A 8 6.25 -11.64 17.54
N ILE A 9 5.58 -11.49 16.39
CA ILE A 9 6.22 -11.02 15.15
C ILE A 9 6.66 -9.55 15.28
N ILE A 10 5.82 -8.68 15.84
CA ILE A 10 6.15 -7.26 16.07
C ILE A 10 7.31 -7.15 17.07
N MET A 11 7.28 -7.90 18.17
CA MET A 11 8.34 -7.90 19.19
C MET A 11 9.69 -8.43 18.64
N TYR A 12 9.65 -9.44 17.76
CA TYR A 12 10.85 -9.96 17.09
C TYR A 12 11.47 -8.95 16.12
N ILE A 13 10.64 -8.19 15.40
CA ILE A 13 11.10 -7.10 14.52
C ILE A 13 11.78 -6.00 15.35
N MET A 14 11.22 -5.60 16.49
CA MET A 14 11.83 -4.59 17.38
C MET A 14 13.21 -5.01 17.91
N LEU A 15 13.38 -6.27 18.32
CA LEU A 15 14.67 -6.80 18.80
C LEU A 15 15.76 -6.81 17.72
N SER A 16 15.39 -6.93 16.44
CA SER A 16 16.34 -6.98 15.31
C SER A 16 16.78 -5.61 14.77
N VAL A 17 16.15 -4.52 15.20
CA VAL A 17 16.53 -3.14 14.81
C VAL A 17 17.36 -2.44 15.90
N GLY A 18 17.34 -2.95 17.13
CA GLY A 18 17.92 -2.30 18.31
C GLY A 18 19.26 -2.85 18.82
N CYS A 19 20.24 -3.18 17.96
CA CYS A 19 21.64 -3.36 18.41
C CYS A 19 22.67 -3.40 17.27
N ALA A 20 23.30 -2.26 16.95
CA ALA A 20 24.54 -2.20 16.17
C ALA A 20 25.25 -0.85 16.34
N ASP A 21 26.03 -0.69 17.41
CA ASP A 21 26.95 0.45 17.58
C ASP A 21 28.29 -0.02 18.17
N GLY A 22 29.39 0.40 17.54
CA GLY A 22 30.76 0.32 18.08
C GLY A 22 31.66 -0.83 17.59
N ILE A 23 32.60 -0.52 16.69
CA ILE A 23 34.07 -0.50 16.92
C ILE A 23 34.81 -0.22 15.57
N GLU A 24 35.56 0.90 15.54
CA GLU A 24 36.90 1.20 14.96
C GLU A 24 37.46 0.39 13.73
N SER A 25 38.26 0.91 12.78
CA SER A 25 38.93 2.23 12.58
C SER A 25 39.59 2.39 11.17
N CYS A 26 39.88 3.66 10.77
CA CYS A 26 40.93 4.12 9.82
C CYS A 26 40.94 3.72 8.31
N PRO A 27 41.67 4.47 7.43
CA PRO A 27 42.06 5.90 7.44
C PRO A 27 41.76 6.66 6.13
N ARG A 28 42.19 7.94 6.04
CA ARG A 28 41.91 8.91 4.96
C ARG A 28 42.76 8.73 3.69
N SER A 29 42.11 8.81 2.54
CA SER A 29 42.49 9.60 1.35
C SER A 29 41.21 9.84 0.50
N ASP A 30 41.06 10.85 -0.35
CA ASP A 30 41.85 12.09 -0.55
C ASP A 30 40.93 13.25 -1.00
N VAL A 31 41.50 14.45 -1.25
CA VAL A 31 40.77 15.64 -1.76
C VAL A 31 41.01 15.85 -3.25
N LEU A 32 39.94 16.01 -4.03
CA LEU A 32 39.92 16.89 -5.21
C LEU A 32 38.47 17.24 -5.59
N ALA A 33 38.21 18.53 -5.84
CA ALA A 33 36.89 19.03 -6.22
C ALA A 33 36.80 19.24 -7.74
N PHE A 34 35.63 18.94 -8.32
CA PHE A 34 35.21 19.54 -9.59
C PHE A 34 33.68 19.71 -9.59
N ALA A 35 33.22 20.90 -9.97
CA ALA A 35 31.80 21.20 -10.15
C ALA A 35 31.36 20.85 -11.58
N GLY A 36 30.17 20.29 -11.76
CA GLY A 36 29.62 19.96 -13.08
C GLY A 36 28.23 19.34 -12.99
N SER A 37 27.28 19.92 -13.73
CA SER A 37 25.88 19.50 -13.83
C SER A 37 25.68 18.20 -14.63
N HIS A 38 24.81 17.31 -14.16
CA HIS A 38 23.76 16.54 -14.90
C HIS A 38 23.30 15.28 -14.12
N PRO A 39 22.10 14.71 -14.39
CA PRO A 39 21.48 13.71 -13.50
C PRO A 39 22.21 12.37 -13.50
N SER A 40 22.44 11.82 -12.31
CA SER A 40 23.22 10.60 -12.09
C SER A 40 22.38 9.33 -12.21
N THR A 41 22.65 8.52 -13.24
CA THR A 41 22.21 7.11 -13.31
C THR A 41 23.00 6.27 -12.30
N THR A 42 22.34 5.74 -11.28
CA THR A 42 22.92 4.79 -10.33
C THR A 42 22.88 3.37 -10.88
N SER A 43 24.06 2.77 -11.09
CA SER A 43 24.20 1.39 -11.54
C SER A 43 24.08 0.42 -10.36
N HIS A 44 23.04 -0.42 -10.36
CA HIS A 44 22.95 -1.59 -9.49
C HIS A 44 23.26 -2.87 -10.27
N ALA A 45 23.79 -3.88 -9.57
CA ALA A 45 24.37 -5.08 -10.16
C ALA A 45 23.32 -6.06 -10.72
N ASN A 46 22.66 -5.69 -11.82
CA ASN A 46 21.97 -6.59 -12.75
C ASN A 46 21.51 -5.88 -14.04
N GLY A 47 22.38 -5.11 -14.70
CA GLY A 47 22.18 -4.62 -16.09
C GLY A 47 20.98 -3.70 -16.39
N MET A 48 20.13 -3.40 -15.40
CA MET A 48 18.90 -2.63 -15.55
C MET A 48 19.17 -1.14 -15.31
N THR A 49 19.01 -0.33 -16.36
CA THR A 49 19.06 1.13 -16.26
C THR A 49 17.72 1.68 -15.78
N GLU A 50 17.72 2.33 -14.61
CA GLU A 50 16.54 2.97 -14.04
C GLU A 50 16.36 4.39 -14.61
N THR A 51 15.13 4.76 -14.98
CA THR A 51 14.79 6.09 -15.51
C THR A 51 13.55 6.64 -14.80
N ALA A 52 13.50 7.96 -14.60
CA ALA A 52 12.32 8.63 -14.04
C ALA A 52 11.09 8.43 -14.94
N VAL A 53 9.94 8.19 -14.31
CA VAL A 53 8.66 7.92 -14.99
C VAL A 53 7.92 9.24 -15.27
N ASP A 54 7.54 9.46 -16.53
CA ASP A 54 6.56 10.50 -16.87
C ASP A 54 5.15 9.99 -16.51
N PRO A 55 4.39 10.68 -15.64
CA PRO A 55 3.01 10.32 -15.31
C PRO A 55 2.07 10.22 -16.54
N SER A 56 2.40 10.88 -17.66
CA SER A 56 1.57 10.84 -18.87
C SER A 56 1.34 9.42 -19.39
N ILE A 57 2.29 8.50 -19.18
CA ILE A 57 2.18 7.11 -19.64
C ILE A 57 1.00 6.39 -18.98
N PHE A 58 0.64 6.75 -17.75
CA PHE A 58 -0.39 6.07 -16.95
C PHE A 58 -1.79 6.14 -17.57
N ALA A 59 -2.06 7.12 -18.45
CA ALA A 59 -3.34 7.26 -19.14
C ALA A 59 -3.74 6.01 -19.96
N ASN A 60 -2.75 5.23 -20.42
CA ASN A 60 -2.98 4.04 -21.24
C ASN A 60 -3.03 2.73 -20.45
N TYR A 61 -2.64 2.70 -19.17
CA TYR A 61 -2.51 1.46 -18.40
C TYR A 61 -3.62 1.33 -17.35
N VAL A 62 -4.32 0.19 -17.35
CA VAL A 62 -5.41 -0.10 -16.43
C VAL A 62 -4.87 -0.88 -15.22
N PRO A 63 -5.14 -0.45 -13.97
CA PRO A 63 -6.03 0.63 -13.56
C PRO A 63 -5.35 1.99 -13.27
N LEU A 64 -4.10 2.22 -13.68
CA LEU A 64 -3.36 3.48 -13.42
C LEU A 64 -4.11 4.72 -13.98
N ASN A 65 -4.79 4.53 -15.11
CA ASN A 65 -5.60 5.54 -15.78
C ASN A 65 -6.87 5.96 -15.02
N ALA A 66 -7.30 5.18 -14.02
CA ALA A 66 -8.44 5.49 -13.16
C ALA A 66 -8.07 6.34 -11.94
N LEU A 67 -6.77 6.63 -11.74
CA LEU A 67 -6.28 7.52 -10.69
C LEU A 67 -6.43 9.00 -11.10
N ARG A 68 -6.61 9.87 -10.10
CA ARG A 68 -6.60 11.33 -10.26
C ARG A 68 -5.21 11.81 -10.68
N ARG A 69 -5.14 13.00 -11.28
CA ARG A 69 -3.87 13.54 -11.81
C ARG A 69 -2.80 13.73 -10.74
N GLU A 70 -3.19 14.10 -9.52
CA GLU A 70 -2.34 14.22 -8.33
C GLU A 70 -1.80 12.86 -7.88
N SER A 71 -2.70 11.89 -7.66
CA SER A 71 -2.35 10.49 -7.36
C SER A 71 -1.42 9.87 -8.43
N GLN A 72 -1.57 10.24 -9.71
CA GLN A 72 -0.64 9.85 -10.78
C GLN A 72 0.74 10.52 -10.66
N LEU A 73 0.84 11.76 -10.18
CA LEU A 73 2.14 12.41 -9.94
C LEU A 73 2.90 11.71 -8.82
N ASP A 74 2.23 11.40 -7.71
CA ASP A 74 2.87 10.75 -6.56
C ASP A 74 3.19 9.26 -6.81
N LEU A 75 2.34 8.55 -7.56
CA LEU A 75 2.66 7.19 -7.99
C LEU A 75 3.88 7.17 -8.93
N ALA A 76 4.01 8.15 -9.83
CA ALA A 76 5.15 8.24 -10.75
C ALA A 76 6.49 8.43 -10.01
N ARG A 77 6.51 9.21 -8.92
CA ARG A 77 7.69 9.36 -8.03
C ARG A 77 8.16 8.04 -7.42
N HIS A 78 7.26 7.06 -7.30
CA HIS A 78 7.49 5.75 -6.67
C HIS A 78 7.48 4.59 -7.67
N THR A 79 7.37 4.88 -8.97
CA THR A 79 7.38 3.87 -10.04
C THR A 79 8.75 3.84 -10.70
N ARG A 80 9.27 2.64 -10.94
CA ARG A 80 10.58 2.44 -11.59
C ARG A 80 10.36 2.11 -13.06
N GLN A 81 10.98 2.85 -13.98
CA GLN A 81 11.08 2.43 -15.38
C GLN A 81 12.36 1.65 -15.59
N LEU A 82 12.23 0.44 -16.13
CA LEU A 82 13.32 -0.55 -16.26
C LEU A 82 13.37 -1.10 -17.69
N GLN A 83 14.50 -1.69 -18.04
CA GLN A 83 14.72 -2.35 -19.33
C GLN A 83 15.38 -3.71 -19.12
N ALA A 84 14.90 -4.72 -19.84
CA ALA A 84 15.42 -6.09 -19.84
C ALA A 84 15.80 -6.54 -21.26
N ALA A 85 16.78 -7.45 -21.37
CA ALA A 85 17.30 -7.95 -22.63
C ALA A 85 16.47 -9.15 -23.16
N PRO A 86 16.58 -9.50 -24.47
CA PRO A 86 15.99 -10.72 -25.00
C PRO A 86 16.47 -11.96 -24.23
N GLY A 87 15.53 -12.79 -23.78
CA GLY A 87 15.81 -14.01 -23.02
C GLY A 87 15.74 -13.86 -21.50
N ASP A 88 15.80 -12.63 -20.97
CA ASP A 88 15.67 -12.34 -19.53
C ASP A 88 14.28 -12.69 -18.99
N PHE A 89 14.18 -12.78 -17.66
CA PHE A 89 12.91 -12.99 -16.97
C PHE A 89 12.53 -11.74 -16.16
N LEU A 90 11.33 -11.21 -16.39
CA LEU A 90 10.76 -10.13 -15.57
C LEU A 90 10.30 -10.66 -14.19
N PHE A 91 9.83 -11.91 -14.16
CA PHE A 91 9.54 -12.69 -12.97
C PHE A 91 9.44 -14.18 -13.34
N ARG A 92 9.52 -15.04 -12.33
CA ARG A 92 9.42 -16.50 -12.42
C ARG A 92 8.22 -17.02 -11.64
N ILE A 93 7.80 -18.25 -11.94
CA ILE A 93 6.83 -19.00 -11.13
C ILE A 93 7.34 -19.09 -9.69
N GLY A 94 6.47 -18.84 -8.73
CA GLY A 94 6.79 -18.83 -7.30
C GLY A 94 7.21 -17.47 -6.75
N ASP A 95 7.58 -16.49 -7.59
CA ASP A 95 7.96 -15.16 -7.13
C ASP A 95 6.78 -14.44 -6.45
N ALA A 96 7.05 -13.62 -5.44
CA ALA A 96 6.03 -12.77 -4.82
C ALA A 96 5.75 -11.54 -5.71
N ALA A 97 4.47 -11.22 -5.94
CA ALA A 97 4.07 -10.04 -6.71
C ALA A 97 4.15 -8.76 -5.86
N LYS A 98 5.36 -8.36 -5.46
CA LYS A 98 5.62 -7.07 -4.79
C LYS A 98 5.37 -5.89 -5.72
N ASP A 99 5.84 -6.00 -6.96
CA ASP A 99 5.58 -5.03 -8.02
C ASP A 99 4.51 -5.54 -8.99
N VAL A 100 3.68 -4.61 -9.46
CA VAL A 100 2.81 -4.74 -10.63
C VAL A 100 3.59 -4.24 -11.85
N LEU A 101 3.69 -5.08 -12.88
CA LEU A 101 4.46 -4.79 -14.08
C LEU A 101 3.56 -4.50 -15.28
N TYR A 102 3.94 -3.53 -16.11
CA TYR A 102 3.30 -3.18 -17.39
C TYR A 102 4.35 -3.04 -18.49
N VAL A 103 4.07 -3.57 -19.68
CA VAL A 103 4.98 -3.53 -20.84
C VAL A 103 4.80 -2.21 -21.59
N LEU A 104 5.84 -1.37 -21.63
CA LEU A 104 5.85 -0.12 -22.40
C LEU A 104 6.30 -0.33 -23.85
N ASP A 105 7.29 -1.21 -24.05
CA ASP A 105 7.94 -1.48 -25.34
C ASP A 105 8.42 -2.93 -25.38
N GLY A 106 8.45 -3.54 -26.57
CA GLY A 106 8.86 -4.93 -26.78
C GLY A 106 7.77 -6.00 -26.57
N GLU A 107 8.21 -7.25 -26.46
CA GLU A 107 7.38 -8.46 -26.39
C GLU A 107 7.83 -9.40 -25.26
N VAL A 108 6.86 -9.88 -24.48
CA VAL A 108 7.02 -10.83 -23.37
C VAL A 108 6.17 -12.06 -23.62
N HIS A 109 6.74 -13.25 -23.39
CA HIS A 109 5.99 -14.52 -23.38
C HIS A 109 5.74 -14.96 -21.94
N LEU A 110 4.50 -15.27 -21.62
CA LEU A 110 4.13 -15.91 -20.37
C LEU A 110 4.23 -17.42 -20.56
N ILE A 111 5.08 -18.07 -19.76
CA ILE A 111 5.42 -19.49 -19.89
C ILE A 111 5.10 -20.27 -18.61
N ASP A 112 4.77 -21.55 -18.76
CA ASP A 112 4.54 -22.48 -17.64
C ASP A 112 5.86 -23.00 -17.03
N ALA A 113 5.75 -23.89 -16.03
CA ALA A 113 6.89 -24.51 -15.35
C ALA A 113 7.74 -25.43 -16.25
N HIS A 114 7.21 -25.83 -17.41
CA HIS A 114 7.91 -26.64 -18.42
C HIS A 114 8.50 -25.79 -19.55
N GLY A 115 8.36 -24.46 -19.46
CA GLY A 115 8.83 -23.52 -20.47
C GLY A 115 7.94 -23.39 -21.70
N LYS A 116 6.74 -23.98 -21.70
CA LYS A 116 5.76 -23.86 -22.78
C LYS A 116 5.13 -22.48 -22.74
N ALA A 117 5.10 -21.78 -23.87
CA ALA A 117 4.38 -20.51 -24.00
C ALA A 117 2.86 -20.73 -23.84
N LEU A 118 2.28 -20.02 -22.87
CA LEU A 118 0.84 -19.98 -22.59
C LEU A 118 0.20 -18.79 -23.33
N SER A 119 0.85 -17.63 -23.28
CA SER A 119 0.40 -16.43 -23.97
C SER A 119 1.56 -15.46 -24.26
N ARG A 120 1.25 -14.42 -25.04
CA ARG A 120 2.18 -13.35 -25.42
C ARG A 120 1.55 -12.01 -25.08
N VAL A 121 2.39 -11.08 -24.62
CA VAL A 121 2.04 -9.68 -24.38
C VAL A 121 3.04 -8.82 -25.15
N ARG A 122 2.54 -8.05 -26.12
CA ARG A 122 3.35 -7.15 -26.95
C ARG A 122 2.87 -5.71 -26.77
N ALA A 123 3.81 -4.77 -26.67
CA ALA A 123 3.51 -3.36 -26.50
C ALA A 123 2.55 -2.83 -27.59
N GLY A 124 1.53 -2.08 -27.17
CA GLY A 124 0.48 -1.53 -28.02
C GLY A 124 -0.71 -2.49 -28.30
N GLU A 125 -0.57 -3.79 -28.01
CA GLU A 125 -1.70 -4.72 -28.03
C GLU A 125 -2.52 -4.62 -26.72
N PRO A 126 -3.84 -4.93 -26.73
CA PRO A 126 -4.70 -4.78 -25.55
C PRO A 126 -4.14 -5.38 -24.26
N ALA A 127 -3.49 -6.55 -24.35
CA ALA A 127 -2.89 -7.22 -23.19
C ALA A 127 -1.75 -6.43 -22.51
N SER A 128 -1.05 -5.54 -23.23
CA SER A 128 0.05 -4.73 -22.68
C SER A 128 -0.43 -3.59 -21.78
N PHE A 129 -1.67 -3.13 -21.98
CA PHE A 129 -2.31 -2.09 -21.17
C PHE A 129 -2.77 -2.60 -19.79
N HIS A 130 -2.63 -3.89 -19.49
CA HIS A 130 -3.05 -4.50 -18.23
C HIS A 130 -1.87 -5.02 -17.40
N ARG A 131 -2.12 -5.24 -16.11
CA ARG A 131 -1.16 -5.83 -15.16
C ARG A 131 -0.67 -7.20 -15.67
N LEU A 132 0.65 -7.37 -15.86
CA LEU A 132 1.23 -8.70 -16.09
C LEU A 132 0.96 -9.60 -14.86
N ALA A 133 0.27 -10.73 -15.06
CA ALA A 133 0.10 -11.87 -14.15
C ALA A 133 -0.01 -11.53 -12.63
N HIS A 134 -1.07 -10.84 -12.23
CA HIS A 134 -1.24 -10.20 -10.91
C HIS A 134 -1.20 -11.10 -9.64
N GLN A 135 -1.02 -12.42 -9.77
CA GLN A 135 -1.09 -13.37 -8.64
C GLN A 135 0.18 -13.34 -7.78
N SER A 136 0.00 -13.54 -6.47
CA SER A 136 1.10 -13.73 -5.52
C SER A 136 0.87 -15.02 -4.71
N PRO A 137 1.75 -16.04 -4.80
CA PRO A 137 2.90 -16.13 -5.70
C PRO A 137 2.50 -16.25 -7.19
N ARG A 138 3.42 -15.88 -8.09
CA ARG A 138 3.22 -15.92 -9.55
C ARG A 138 3.02 -17.36 -10.03
N THR A 139 2.01 -17.57 -10.87
CA THR A 139 1.64 -18.88 -11.45
C THR A 139 2.26 -19.13 -12.83
N VAL A 140 2.84 -18.11 -13.46
CA VAL A 140 3.55 -18.16 -14.75
C VAL A 140 4.86 -17.39 -14.67
N SER A 141 5.82 -17.67 -15.55
CA SER A 141 7.04 -16.87 -15.69
C SER A 141 6.90 -15.92 -16.88
N ALA A 142 7.42 -14.70 -16.78
CA ALA A 142 7.45 -13.75 -17.88
C ALA A 142 8.86 -13.68 -18.48
N ARG A 143 9.03 -14.19 -19.70
CA ARG A 143 10.31 -14.18 -20.42
C ARG A 143 10.29 -13.16 -21.57
N CYS A 144 11.30 -12.31 -21.64
CA CYS A 144 11.45 -11.32 -22.70
C CYS A 144 11.77 -12.02 -24.04
N ALA A 145 10.95 -11.77 -25.08
CA ALA A 145 11.20 -12.25 -26.43
C ALA A 145 12.06 -11.25 -27.23
N THR A 146 11.89 -9.96 -26.96
CA THR A 146 12.75 -8.87 -27.47
C THR A 146 13.43 -8.16 -26.30
N THR A 147 14.16 -7.07 -26.57
CA THR A 147 14.41 -6.05 -25.55
C THR A 147 13.04 -5.52 -25.09
N VAL A 148 12.83 -5.40 -23.79
CA VAL A 148 11.55 -4.98 -23.20
C VAL A 148 11.78 -3.79 -22.29
N LYS A 149 11.01 -2.72 -22.47
CA LYS A 149 10.89 -1.63 -21.49
C LYS A 149 9.60 -1.80 -20.72
N TYR A 150 9.67 -1.66 -19.40
CA TYR A 150 8.53 -1.88 -18.53
C TYR A 150 8.58 -0.95 -17.33
N ILE A 151 7.42 -0.74 -16.71
CA ILE A 151 7.35 -0.10 -15.39
C ILE A 151 7.07 -1.12 -14.32
N ALA A 152 7.71 -0.93 -13.15
CA ALA A 152 7.46 -1.64 -11.91
C ALA A 152 6.82 -0.66 -10.91
N VAL A 153 5.54 -0.87 -10.63
CA VAL A 153 4.74 -0.08 -9.68
C VAL A 153 4.57 -0.90 -8.41
N ASP A 154 4.83 -0.35 -7.22
CA ASP A 154 4.59 -1.08 -5.96
C ASP A 154 3.11 -1.48 -5.85
N ALA A 155 2.85 -2.78 -5.65
CA ALA A 155 1.50 -3.33 -5.64
C ALA A 155 0.69 -2.86 -4.42
N GLY A 156 1.35 -2.62 -3.29
CA GLY A 156 0.73 -2.09 -2.08
C GLY A 156 0.24 -0.67 -2.27
N LEU A 157 1.15 0.20 -2.72
CA LEU A 157 0.87 1.62 -2.98
C LEU A 157 -0.26 1.77 -4.01
N LEU A 158 -0.16 1.08 -5.16
CA LEU A 158 -1.17 1.18 -6.22
C LEU A 158 -2.57 0.78 -5.74
N ASP A 159 -2.72 -0.36 -5.07
CA ASP A 159 -4.03 -0.82 -4.61
C ASP A 159 -4.64 0.14 -3.56
N VAL A 160 -3.82 0.84 -2.77
CA VAL A 160 -4.31 1.85 -1.83
C VAL A 160 -4.66 3.16 -2.53
N MET A 161 -3.84 3.66 -3.45
CA MET A 161 -4.16 4.88 -4.21
C MET A 161 -5.45 4.71 -5.02
N LEU A 162 -5.66 3.52 -5.61
CA LEU A 162 -6.94 3.16 -6.24
C LEU A 162 -8.09 3.17 -5.25
N THR A 163 -7.91 2.61 -4.05
CA THR A 163 -8.93 2.62 -2.99
C THR A 163 -9.23 4.05 -2.52
N TRP A 164 -8.22 4.92 -2.48
CA TRP A 164 -8.35 6.32 -2.06
C TRP A 164 -9.10 7.16 -3.09
N ASP A 165 -8.64 7.20 -4.35
CA ASP A 165 -9.29 7.98 -5.41
C ASP A 165 -10.75 7.56 -5.63
N GLN A 166 -11.02 6.26 -5.47
CA GLN A 166 -12.37 5.67 -5.55
C GLN A 166 -13.25 5.96 -4.35
N THR A 167 -12.69 6.33 -3.20
CA THR A 167 -13.47 6.67 -1.98
C THR A 167 -13.41 8.15 -1.59
N GLY A 168 -12.60 8.94 -2.30
CA GLY A 168 -12.41 10.39 -2.16
C GLY A 168 -13.61 11.26 -2.60
N SER A 169 -14.83 10.79 -2.35
CA SER A 169 -16.04 11.62 -2.31
C SER A 169 -16.30 12.19 -0.91
N PHE A 170 -15.27 12.26 -0.08
CA PHE A 170 -15.23 13.24 1.00
C PHE A 170 -14.50 14.46 0.47
N GLU A 171 -15.26 15.53 0.28
CA GLU A 171 -14.71 16.88 0.37
C GLU A 171 -14.04 16.99 1.75
N VAL A 172 -12.72 16.82 1.79
CA VAL A 172 -11.92 17.63 2.72
C VAL A 172 -12.10 19.04 2.19
N THR A 173 -13.10 19.74 2.70
CA THR A 173 -13.57 21.00 2.13
C THR A 173 -12.39 21.95 1.96
N GLU A 174 -12.18 22.42 0.72
CA GLU A 174 -11.15 23.39 0.37
C GLU A 174 -11.42 24.71 1.10
N LEU A 175 -10.94 24.81 2.35
CA LEU A 175 -11.12 25.99 3.21
C LEU A 175 -9.82 26.38 3.91
N SER A 176 -8.77 26.54 3.10
CA SER A 176 -7.82 27.64 3.28
C SER A 176 -7.00 27.88 2.01
N GLU A 177 -7.34 28.94 1.27
CA GLU A 177 -6.50 29.53 0.22
C GLU A 177 -5.20 30.10 0.82
N ALA A 178 -4.22 29.27 1.20
CA ALA A 178 -2.93 29.74 1.71
C ALA A 178 -1.76 28.72 1.72
N SER A 179 -1.66 27.79 0.77
CA SER A 179 -0.35 27.21 0.38
C SER A 179 -0.42 26.35 -0.88
N SER A 180 0.10 26.87 -1.99
CA SER A 180 0.23 26.16 -3.27
C SER A 180 1.44 25.23 -3.30
N GLN A 181 1.44 24.20 -2.45
CA GLN A 181 2.33 23.03 -2.57
C GLN A 181 1.54 21.73 -2.30
N PRO A 182 1.45 20.80 -3.28
CA PRO A 182 0.79 19.51 -3.07
C PRO A 182 1.69 18.62 -2.21
N ASN A 183 1.37 18.54 -0.92
CA ASN A 183 2.06 17.70 0.05
C ASN A 183 1.26 16.42 0.34
N ASP A 184 0.70 15.78 -0.68
CA ASP A 184 -0.08 14.53 -0.58
C ASP A 184 0.77 13.29 -0.29
N ASP A 185 2.10 13.41 -0.43
CA ASP A 185 3.11 12.37 -0.19
C ASP A 185 3.12 11.82 1.25
N TRP A 186 2.55 12.52 2.24
CA TRP A 186 2.40 12.00 3.61
C TRP A 186 1.61 10.68 3.65
N MET A 187 0.63 10.54 2.74
CA MET A 187 -0.17 9.32 2.58
C MET A 187 0.72 8.16 2.13
N THR A 188 1.51 8.37 1.08
CA THR A 188 2.46 7.38 0.54
C THR A 188 3.45 6.91 1.61
N ARG A 189 4.02 7.83 2.39
CA ARG A 189 4.95 7.52 3.49
C ARG A 189 4.32 6.65 4.58
N LEU A 190 3.10 6.98 5.00
CA LEU A 190 2.35 6.22 6.01
C LEU A 190 2.04 4.78 5.54
N LEU A 191 1.81 4.59 4.24
CA LEU A 191 1.57 3.27 3.63
C LEU A 191 2.85 2.44 3.47
N GLN A 192 3.99 3.10 3.29
CA GLN A 192 5.31 2.45 3.25
C GLN A 192 5.78 1.95 4.63
N MET A 193 5.15 2.38 5.73
CA MET A 193 5.47 1.90 7.07
C MET A 193 5.14 0.41 7.26
N ARG A 194 6.10 -0.37 7.75
CA ARG A 194 5.95 -1.82 8.02
C ARG A 194 4.74 -2.17 8.90
N THR A 195 4.43 -1.34 9.89
CA THR A 195 3.27 -1.51 10.78
C THR A 195 1.95 -1.47 10.00
N PHE A 196 1.83 -0.59 9.01
CA PHE A 196 0.62 -0.42 8.20
C PHE A 196 0.57 -1.31 6.96
N GLN A 197 1.70 -1.82 6.46
CA GLN A 197 1.73 -2.88 5.45
C GLN A 197 1.04 -4.18 5.91
N LEU A 198 0.96 -4.42 7.23
CA LEU A 198 0.26 -5.56 7.83
C LEU A 198 -1.23 -5.27 8.13
N VAL A 199 -1.66 -4.01 8.01
CA VAL A 199 -3.05 -3.60 8.25
C VAL A 199 -3.84 -3.71 6.93
N PRO A 200 -4.99 -4.41 6.90
CA PRO A 200 -5.82 -4.46 5.70
C PRO A 200 -6.20 -3.05 5.20
N PRO A 201 -6.23 -2.78 3.89
CA PRO A 201 -6.58 -1.46 3.36
C PRO A 201 -7.97 -0.94 3.80
N SER A 202 -8.92 -1.84 4.08
CA SER A 202 -10.20 -1.51 4.72
C SER A 202 -10.02 -0.77 6.04
N ASN A 203 -9.08 -1.25 6.85
CA ASN A 203 -8.80 -0.76 8.19
C ASN A 203 -7.96 0.53 8.11
N LEU A 204 -7.14 0.71 7.08
CA LEU A 204 -6.47 1.99 6.77
C LEU A 204 -7.47 3.08 6.40
N GLN A 205 -8.42 2.83 5.48
CA GLN A 205 -9.46 3.81 5.15
C GLN A 205 -10.29 4.18 6.39
N ALA A 206 -10.68 3.17 7.16
CA ALA A 206 -11.42 3.32 8.40
C ALA A 206 -10.60 4.03 9.50
N MET A 207 -9.27 4.01 9.42
CA MET A 207 -8.36 4.83 10.22
C MET A 207 -8.40 6.31 9.82
N PHE A 208 -8.22 6.61 8.54
CA PHE A 208 -8.23 7.99 8.04
C PHE A 208 -9.54 8.71 8.33
N MET A 209 -10.68 8.03 8.17
CA MET A 209 -12.00 8.57 8.52
C MET A 209 -12.17 8.92 10.02
N ARG A 210 -11.28 8.44 10.89
CA ARG A 210 -11.32 8.67 12.36
C ARG A 210 -10.14 9.51 12.85
N MET A 211 -9.22 9.88 11.98
CA MET A 211 -8.11 10.77 12.33
C MET A 211 -8.58 12.22 12.45
N GLN A 212 -7.99 12.93 13.41
CA GLN A 212 -8.24 14.35 13.68
C GLN A 212 -6.98 15.16 13.37
N ARG A 213 -7.11 16.25 12.59
CA ARG A 213 -6.00 17.19 12.38
C ARG A 213 -5.80 18.04 13.63
N VAL A 214 -4.55 18.22 14.05
CA VAL A 214 -4.15 19.05 15.19
C VAL A 214 -2.94 19.89 14.80
N ALA A 215 -3.06 21.21 14.91
CA ALA A 215 -1.92 22.12 14.80
C ALA A 215 -1.22 22.24 16.17
N VAL A 216 0.11 22.30 16.16
CA VAL A 216 0.95 22.33 17.35
C VAL A 216 2.04 23.38 17.17
N ASP A 217 2.18 24.29 18.14
CA ASP A 217 3.20 25.34 18.11
C ASP A 217 4.57 24.86 18.64
N PRO A 218 5.69 25.49 18.22
CA PRO A 218 7.04 25.12 18.66
C PRO A 218 7.17 25.04 20.19
N GLY A 219 7.94 24.07 20.68
CA GLY A 219 8.17 23.83 22.11
C GLY A 219 7.07 23.03 22.81
N THR A 220 5.93 22.78 22.17
CA THR A 220 4.84 21.99 22.75
C THR A 220 5.25 20.51 22.87
N VAL A 221 5.08 19.93 24.05
CA VAL A 221 5.21 18.48 24.28
C VAL A 221 3.92 17.80 23.80
N ILE A 222 4.00 17.05 22.71
CA ILE A 222 2.86 16.35 22.08
C ILE A 222 2.55 15.05 22.82
N VAL A 223 3.60 14.36 23.24
CA VAL A 223 3.57 13.11 24.02
C VAL A 223 4.64 13.23 25.09
N ARG A 224 4.36 12.82 26.32
CA ARG A 224 5.32 12.84 27.43
C ARG A 224 5.62 11.42 27.89
N GLN A 225 6.89 11.13 28.15
CA GLN A 225 7.32 9.87 28.75
C GLN A 225 6.59 9.60 30.08
N GLY A 226 6.15 8.36 30.27
CA GLY A 226 5.45 7.93 31.48
C GLY A 226 3.95 8.21 31.49
N ASP A 227 3.40 9.02 30.57
CA ASP A 227 1.95 9.19 30.43
C ASP A 227 1.31 7.91 29.84
N GLU A 228 -0.03 7.83 29.87
CA GLU A 228 -0.73 6.73 29.20
C GLU A 228 -0.74 6.91 27.68
N GLY A 229 -0.76 5.80 26.94
CA GLY A 229 -0.98 5.82 25.50
C GLY A 229 -2.43 6.16 25.17
N ASP A 230 -2.69 7.38 24.70
CA ASP A 230 -4.02 7.92 24.39
C ASP A 230 -4.30 8.09 22.88
N PHE A 231 -3.32 8.57 22.11
CA PHE A 231 -3.39 8.71 20.64
C PHE A 231 -2.15 8.14 19.92
N PHE A 232 -2.35 7.75 18.66
CA PHE A 232 -1.32 7.56 17.63
C PHE A 232 -1.23 8.83 16.79
N TYR A 233 -0.03 9.21 16.34
CA TYR A 233 0.20 10.46 15.60
C TYR A 233 0.98 10.24 14.30
N VAL A 234 0.64 11.05 13.28
CA VAL A 234 1.33 11.20 11.99
C VAL A 234 1.72 12.67 11.83
N LEU A 235 2.98 12.96 11.57
CA LEU A 235 3.50 14.31 11.33
C LEU A 235 3.30 14.69 9.86
N ILE A 236 2.38 15.60 9.56
CA ILE A 236 2.06 16.04 8.19
C ILE A 236 3.05 17.10 7.72
N SER A 237 3.36 18.05 8.58
CA SER A 237 4.31 19.13 8.31
C SER A 237 5.02 19.57 9.60
N GLY A 238 6.25 20.09 9.47
CA GLY A 238 7.09 20.48 10.60
C GLY A 238 8.12 19.43 11.03
N ARG A 239 8.77 19.66 12.18
CA ARG A 239 9.77 18.78 12.79
C ARG A 239 9.55 18.62 14.29
N CYS A 240 9.79 17.42 14.81
CA CYS A 240 9.74 17.11 16.24
C CYS A 240 11.04 16.47 16.72
N ILE A 241 11.31 16.50 18.02
CA ILE A 241 12.41 15.79 18.67
C ILE A 241 11.86 14.73 19.62
N VAL A 242 12.47 13.54 19.61
CA VAL A 242 12.18 12.46 20.56
C VAL A 242 13.26 12.44 21.63
N THR A 243 12.86 12.56 22.90
CA THR A 243 13.79 12.53 24.05
C THR A 243 13.34 11.51 25.10
N ARG A 244 14.30 10.92 25.80
CA ARG A 244 14.03 9.99 26.90
C ARG A 244 14.82 10.36 28.14
N GLU A 245 14.11 10.52 29.24
CA GLU A 245 14.66 10.73 30.57
C GLU A 245 15.12 9.40 31.16
N GLN A 246 16.32 9.40 31.73
CA GLN A 246 16.87 8.31 32.53
C GLN A 246 17.13 8.84 33.94
N SER A 247 16.87 8.03 34.96
CA SER A 247 16.86 8.44 36.37
C SER A 247 18.14 9.19 36.79
N GLY A 248 18.01 10.49 37.05
CA GLY A 248 19.12 11.35 37.50
C GLY A 248 20.03 11.90 36.40
N LEU A 249 19.79 11.60 35.13
CA LEU A 249 20.58 12.08 33.99
C LEU A 249 19.82 13.10 33.14
N LYS A 250 20.54 13.91 32.35
CA LYS A 250 19.93 14.79 31.34
C LYS A 250 19.18 13.94 30.31
N ALA A 251 18.02 14.43 29.86
CA ALA A 251 17.22 13.77 28.84
C ALA A 251 18.06 13.50 27.57
N VAL A 252 18.08 12.24 27.13
CA VAL A 252 18.84 11.79 25.97
C VAL A 252 17.98 11.99 24.73
N ARG A 253 18.49 12.70 23.72
CA ARG A 253 17.89 12.81 22.39
C ARG A 253 18.01 11.45 21.68
N LEU A 254 16.89 10.88 21.26
CA LEU A 254 16.84 9.60 20.55
C LEU A 254 16.76 9.79 19.03
N ALA A 255 15.93 10.72 18.57
CA ALA A 255 15.70 10.97 17.15
C ALA A 255 15.17 12.39 16.91
N GLU A 256 15.25 12.86 15.67
CA GLU A 256 14.37 13.91 15.14
C GLU A 256 13.40 13.29 14.14
N LEU A 257 12.19 13.81 14.10
CA LEU A 257 11.09 13.37 13.23
C LEU A 257 10.76 14.50 12.24
N GLU A 258 10.55 14.15 10.99
CA GLU A 258 10.16 15.06 9.91
C GLU A 258 8.81 14.66 9.30
N SER A 259 8.29 15.43 8.34
CA SER A 259 7.04 15.13 7.62
C SER A 259 6.99 13.69 7.10
N GLY A 260 5.88 13.00 7.34
CA GLY A 260 5.66 11.57 7.09
C GLY A 260 6.04 10.65 8.25
N ALA A 261 6.80 11.12 9.25
CA ALA A 261 7.09 10.32 10.44
C ALA A 261 5.85 10.11 11.29
N CYS A 262 5.77 8.96 11.96
CA CYS A 262 4.71 8.63 12.90
C CYS A 262 5.29 8.30 14.27
N PHE A 263 4.46 8.41 15.31
CA PHE A 263 4.89 8.13 16.67
C PHE A 263 3.71 7.81 17.61
N GLY A 264 4.05 7.15 18.72
CA GLY A 264 3.13 6.85 19.82
C GLY A 264 2.36 5.53 19.69
N GLU A 265 2.60 4.75 18.64
CA GLU A 265 1.99 3.45 18.39
C GLU A 265 2.36 2.39 19.45
N GLU A 266 3.60 2.39 19.95
CA GLU A 266 4.09 1.34 20.87
C GLU A 266 3.20 1.20 22.11
N ALA A 267 2.90 2.30 22.80
CA ALA A 267 2.06 2.34 24.00
C ALA A 267 0.61 1.87 23.74
N LEU A 268 0.13 1.90 22.50
CA LEU A 268 -1.20 1.41 22.14
C LEU A 268 -1.20 -0.09 21.81
N ILE A 269 -0.06 -0.61 21.32
CA ILE A 269 0.16 -2.02 20.93
C ILE A 269 0.52 -2.86 22.15
N SER A 270 1.47 -2.41 22.98
CA SER A 270 1.89 -3.13 24.20
C SER A 270 0.95 -2.87 25.37
N ASN A 271 0.14 -1.80 25.30
CA ASN A 271 -0.72 -1.30 26.36
C ASN A 271 0.05 -0.76 27.59
N ASP A 272 1.32 -0.37 27.40
CA ASP A 272 2.16 0.29 28.41
C ASP A 272 2.03 1.82 28.40
N ARG A 273 2.80 2.47 29.27
CA ARG A 273 3.03 3.92 29.28
C ARG A 273 3.97 4.35 28.15
N ARG A 274 3.94 5.64 27.81
CA ARG A 274 4.82 6.26 26.81
C ARG A 274 6.30 6.05 27.16
N ASN A 275 7.07 5.50 26.22
CA ASN A 275 8.49 5.15 26.37
C ASN A 275 9.45 6.37 26.32
N ALA A 276 9.00 7.46 25.71
CA ALA A 276 9.75 8.68 25.42
C ALA A 276 8.79 9.88 25.29
N SER A 277 9.35 11.09 25.38
CA SER A 277 8.67 12.35 25.10
C SER A 277 8.89 12.76 23.64
N VAL A 278 7.89 13.40 23.03
CA VAL A 278 7.97 13.99 21.69
C VAL A 278 7.57 15.46 21.76
N THR A 279 8.49 16.34 21.35
CA THR A 279 8.31 17.80 21.44
C THR A 279 8.43 18.43 20.06
N ALA A 280 7.55 19.38 19.72
CA ALA A 280 7.61 20.13 18.48
C ALA A 280 8.84 21.05 18.44
N LEU A 281 9.66 20.98 17.39
CA LEU A 281 10.79 21.89 17.15
C LEU A 281 10.37 23.09 16.29
N THR A 282 9.41 22.88 15.40
CA THR A 282 8.78 23.93 14.59
C THR A 282 7.28 23.95 14.84
N ARG A 283 6.55 24.87 14.22
CA ARG A 283 5.10 24.68 14.06
C ARG A 283 4.90 23.37 13.29
N CYS A 284 4.00 22.54 13.78
CA CYS A 284 3.74 21.22 13.26
C CYS A 284 2.24 21.04 12.99
N GLU A 285 1.92 20.26 11.98
CA GLU A 285 0.57 19.75 11.77
C GLU A 285 0.59 18.24 11.91
N LEU A 286 -0.33 17.71 12.69
CA LEU A 286 -0.45 16.30 13.01
C LEU A 286 -1.81 15.77 12.57
N MET A 287 -1.86 14.50 12.17
CA MET A 287 -3.08 13.70 12.23
C MET A 287 -2.98 12.77 13.44
N ARG A 288 -4.00 12.75 14.30
CA ARG A 288 -4.06 11.86 15.48
C ARG A 288 -5.24 10.90 15.42
N LEU A 289 -5.07 9.69 15.94
CA LEU A 289 -6.11 8.66 16.05
C LEU A 289 -6.21 8.17 17.50
N SER A 290 -7.42 8.02 18.04
CA SER A 290 -7.61 7.58 19.42
C SER A 290 -7.12 6.13 19.64
N LYS A 291 -6.69 5.78 20.86
CA LYS A 291 -6.38 4.40 21.26
C LYS A 291 -7.51 3.44 20.94
N ALA A 292 -8.75 3.83 21.23
CA ALA A 292 -9.93 2.98 21.04
C ALA A 292 -10.16 2.69 19.56
N ASP A 293 -9.97 3.66 18.68
CA ASP A 293 -10.09 3.47 17.23
C ASP A 293 -8.88 2.71 16.67
N PHE A 294 -7.65 3.04 17.08
CA PHE A 294 -6.44 2.30 16.72
C PHE A 294 -6.57 0.81 17.05
N GLN A 295 -6.99 0.48 18.27
CA GLN A 295 -7.19 -0.90 18.71
C GLN A 295 -8.38 -1.56 18.02
N LYS A 296 -9.50 -0.86 17.78
CA LYS A 296 -10.59 -1.40 16.95
C LYS A 296 -10.10 -1.75 15.56
N LEU A 297 -9.34 -0.88 14.92
CA LEU A 297 -8.87 -1.04 13.53
C LEU A 297 -7.76 -2.08 13.38
N LEU A 298 -6.92 -2.29 14.39
CA LEU A 298 -6.00 -3.44 14.41
C LEU A 298 -6.71 -4.78 14.64
N ASN A 299 -7.83 -4.78 15.37
CA ASN A 299 -8.59 -5.99 15.72
C ASN A 299 -9.86 -6.21 14.86
N GLU A 300 -10.19 -5.30 13.94
CA GLU A 300 -11.43 -5.38 13.15
C GLU A 300 -11.37 -6.62 12.25
N PRO A 301 -12.37 -7.52 12.33
CA PRO A 301 -12.04 -8.93 12.23
C PRO A 301 -11.82 -9.37 10.79
N LEU A 302 -10.60 -9.84 10.55
CA LEU A 302 -10.15 -10.69 9.43
C LEU A 302 -10.97 -12.00 9.25
N SER A 303 -12.11 -12.16 9.95
CA SER A 303 -12.82 -13.42 10.20
C SER A 303 -13.81 -13.84 9.11
N ARG A 304 -14.35 -12.90 8.32
CA ARG A 304 -15.28 -13.19 7.22
C ARG A 304 -14.54 -13.48 5.92
N ARG A 305 -13.57 -14.39 5.95
CA ARG A 305 -12.80 -14.85 4.77
C ARG A 305 -13.24 -16.24 4.35
N LEU A 306 -13.27 -16.47 3.04
CA LEU A 306 -13.51 -17.78 2.43
C LEU A 306 -12.35 -18.12 1.49
N SER A 307 -11.90 -19.38 1.49
CA SER A 307 -11.03 -19.87 0.42
C SER A 307 -11.81 -19.96 -0.90
N LEU A 308 -11.10 -19.97 -2.03
CA LEU A 308 -11.74 -20.08 -3.36
C LEU A 308 -12.67 -21.30 -3.45
N ALA A 309 -12.27 -22.45 -2.93
CA ALA A 309 -13.10 -23.67 -2.92
C ALA A 309 -14.36 -23.52 -2.07
N GLN A 310 -14.26 -22.92 -0.87
CA GLN A 310 -15.42 -22.67 0.00
C GLN A 310 -16.40 -21.67 -0.63
N ALA A 311 -15.88 -20.64 -1.28
CA ALA A 311 -16.66 -19.62 -1.95
C ALA A 311 -17.35 -20.18 -3.21
N GLN A 312 -16.63 -20.96 -4.04
CA GLN A 312 -17.20 -21.66 -5.18
C GLN A 312 -18.31 -22.62 -4.77
N GLN A 313 -18.13 -23.42 -3.71
CA GLN A 313 -19.16 -24.32 -3.21
C GLN A 313 -20.43 -23.54 -2.79
N LYS A 314 -20.27 -22.49 -1.99
CA LYS A 314 -21.42 -21.64 -1.57
C LYS A 314 -22.19 -21.04 -2.73
N VAL A 315 -21.51 -20.64 -3.81
CA VAL A 315 -22.17 -20.11 -5.02
C VAL A 315 -22.82 -21.24 -5.83
N ALA A 316 -22.19 -22.40 -5.94
CA ALA A 316 -22.76 -23.57 -6.61
C ALA A 316 -24.02 -24.11 -5.91
N ASP A 317 -24.05 -24.07 -4.56
CA ASP A 317 -25.20 -24.43 -3.75
C ASP A 317 -26.36 -23.40 -3.83
N GLY A 318 -26.19 -22.29 -4.56
CA GLY A 318 -27.14 -21.18 -4.61
C GLY A 318 -27.19 -20.31 -3.34
N ASN A 319 -26.31 -20.59 -2.37
CA ASN A 319 -26.28 -19.92 -1.06
C ASN A 319 -25.50 -18.60 -1.04
N ALA A 320 -24.87 -18.18 -2.15
CA ALA A 320 -24.12 -16.93 -2.24
C ALA A 320 -23.99 -16.44 -3.70
N ARG A 321 -23.60 -15.17 -3.86
CA ARG A 321 -23.30 -14.56 -5.17
C ARG A 321 -21.97 -13.81 -5.17
N TRP A 322 -21.24 -13.87 -6.28
CA TRP A 322 -20.00 -13.11 -6.48
C TRP A 322 -20.30 -11.62 -6.68
N LEU A 323 -19.54 -10.77 -5.99
CA LEU A 323 -19.52 -9.32 -6.15
C LEU A 323 -18.11 -8.88 -6.57
N ASP A 324 -17.92 -8.62 -7.85
CA ASP A 324 -16.64 -8.14 -8.37
C ASP A 324 -16.57 -6.61 -8.24
N VAL A 325 -15.65 -6.14 -7.40
CA VAL A 325 -15.52 -4.71 -7.06
C VAL A 325 -14.39 -3.99 -7.81
N ARG A 326 -13.87 -4.63 -8.85
CA ARG A 326 -12.92 -4.04 -9.80
C ARG A 326 -13.63 -3.10 -10.78
N LEU A 327 -12.85 -2.35 -11.55
CA LEU A 327 -13.35 -1.49 -12.62
C LEU A 327 -14.03 -2.32 -13.72
N PRO A 328 -14.99 -1.75 -14.49
CA PRO A 328 -15.65 -2.49 -15.57
C PRO A 328 -14.68 -3.02 -16.64
N SER A 329 -13.58 -2.31 -16.89
CA SER A 329 -12.51 -2.74 -17.80
C SER A 329 -11.71 -3.95 -17.30
N GLU A 330 -11.53 -4.08 -15.99
CA GLU A 330 -10.89 -5.25 -15.36
C GLU A 330 -11.86 -6.46 -15.29
N PHE A 331 -13.16 -6.19 -15.20
CA PHE A 331 -14.19 -7.21 -15.25
C PHE A 331 -14.33 -7.83 -16.65
N GLN A 332 -14.28 -6.99 -17.69
CA GLN A 332 -14.41 -7.42 -19.10
C GLN A 332 -13.28 -8.34 -19.57
N THR A 333 -12.07 -8.24 -19.01
CA THR A 333 -10.93 -9.09 -19.38
C THR A 333 -10.91 -10.46 -18.70
N GLY A 334 -11.80 -10.71 -17.73
CA GLY A 334 -12.00 -12.01 -17.10
C GLY A 334 -12.59 -11.89 -15.69
N HIS A 335 -13.70 -12.58 -15.43
CA HIS A 335 -14.43 -12.54 -14.16
C HIS A 335 -15.09 -13.89 -13.84
N MET A 336 -15.48 -14.10 -12.57
CA MET A 336 -16.16 -15.33 -12.14
C MET A 336 -17.55 -15.44 -12.80
N PRO A 337 -17.98 -16.62 -13.26
CA PRO A 337 -19.30 -16.80 -13.86
C PRO A 337 -20.43 -16.27 -12.96
N ASN A 338 -21.40 -15.58 -13.57
CA ASN A 338 -22.55 -14.96 -12.90
C ASN A 338 -22.22 -13.89 -11.84
N ALA A 339 -20.99 -13.35 -11.83
CA ALA A 339 -20.61 -12.26 -10.93
C ALA A 339 -21.32 -10.94 -11.26
N LEU A 340 -21.74 -10.22 -10.22
CA LEU A 340 -22.20 -8.84 -10.34
C LEU A 340 -20.99 -7.91 -10.26
N ASN A 341 -20.72 -7.13 -11.32
CA ASN A 341 -19.74 -6.05 -11.22
C ASN A 341 -20.37 -4.83 -10.54
N LEU A 342 -19.85 -4.47 -9.36
CA LEU A 342 -20.15 -3.21 -8.69
C LEU A 342 -18.83 -2.60 -8.20
N PRO A 343 -18.16 -1.78 -9.03
CA PRO A 343 -16.87 -1.20 -8.69
C PRO A 343 -16.87 -0.50 -7.33
N LEU A 344 -15.77 -0.61 -6.58
CA LEU A 344 -15.68 -0.12 -5.19
C LEU A 344 -16.09 1.35 -5.03
N TYR A 345 -15.77 2.23 -6.00
CA TYR A 345 -16.22 3.62 -5.98
C TYR A 345 -17.74 3.81 -6.06
N MET A 346 -18.44 2.96 -6.81
CA MET A 346 -19.89 2.99 -6.92
C MET A 346 -20.61 2.32 -5.75
N LEU A 347 -19.92 1.42 -5.03
CA LEU A 347 -20.53 0.56 -4.01
C LEU A 347 -21.36 1.36 -3.01
N ARG A 348 -20.81 2.42 -2.42
CA ARG A 348 -21.51 3.23 -1.40
C ARG A 348 -22.80 3.88 -1.93
N MET A 349 -22.81 4.32 -3.20
CA MET A 349 -23.96 4.98 -3.82
C MET A 349 -25.04 3.99 -4.27
N LYS A 350 -24.65 2.74 -4.59
CA LYS A 350 -25.53 1.70 -5.13
C LYS A 350 -25.81 0.55 -4.15
N LEU A 351 -25.41 0.68 -2.88
CA LEU A 351 -25.70 -0.30 -1.82
C LEU A 351 -27.17 -0.74 -1.82
N SER A 352 -28.11 0.21 -1.90
CA SER A 352 -29.56 -0.05 -1.93
C SER A 352 -30.08 -0.82 -3.15
N GLN A 353 -29.23 -1.06 -4.16
CA GLN A 353 -29.54 -1.88 -5.33
C GLN A 353 -29.12 -3.35 -5.13
N LEU A 354 -28.39 -3.65 -4.06
CA LEU A 354 -28.06 -5.02 -3.67
C LEU A 354 -29.20 -5.62 -2.84
N ASP A 355 -29.51 -6.87 -3.11
CA ASP A 355 -30.40 -7.67 -2.26
C ASP A 355 -29.73 -7.92 -0.89
N THR A 356 -30.48 -7.67 0.19
CA THR A 356 -30.05 -7.87 1.58
C THR A 356 -30.22 -9.32 2.06
N ALA A 357 -31.03 -10.14 1.36
CA ALA A 357 -31.18 -11.57 1.66
C ALA A 357 -30.06 -12.42 1.03
N THR A 358 -29.39 -11.91 -0.01
CA THR A 358 -28.24 -12.56 -0.66
C THR A 358 -26.98 -12.46 0.21
N THR A 359 -26.31 -13.61 0.45
CA THR A 359 -24.91 -13.62 0.92
C THR A 359 -23.98 -13.22 -0.23
N TRP A 360 -23.19 -12.16 -0.04
CA TRP A 360 -22.27 -11.62 -1.05
C TRP A 360 -20.83 -12.06 -0.79
N ILE A 361 -20.14 -12.53 -1.83
CA ILE A 361 -18.70 -12.83 -1.77
C ILE A 361 -17.96 -11.80 -2.62
N ALA A 362 -17.32 -10.84 -1.96
CA ALA A 362 -16.59 -9.77 -2.61
C ALA A 362 -15.22 -10.25 -3.12
N CYS A 363 -14.91 -9.97 -4.39
CA CYS A 363 -13.66 -10.33 -5.03
C CYS A 363 -13.03 -9.17 -5.82
N CYS A 364 -11.70 -9.19 -5.89
CA CYS A 364 -10.86 -8.38 -6.76
C CYS A 364 -9.51 -9.11 -6.94
N ASP A 365 -8.57 -8.58 -7.74
CA ASP A 365 -7.33 -9.30 -8.09
C ASP A 365 -6.48 -9.72 -6.87
N THR A 366 -6.33 -8.84 -5.87
CA THR A 366 -5.40 -9.01 -4.72
C THR A 366 -6.09 -9.19 -3.37
N GLY A 367 -7.43 -9.29 -3.34
CA GLY A 367 -8.23 -9.23 -2.11
C GLY A 367 -8.29 -7.86 -1.42
N ARG A 368 -7.47 -6.87 -1.81
CA ARG A 368 -7.41 -5.55 -1.14
C ARG A 368 -8.68 -4.72 -1.31
N ARG A 369 -9.12 -4.46 -2.55
CA ARG A 369 -10.34 -3.69 -2.83
C ARG A 369 -11.60 -4.39 -2.30
N SER A 370 -11.66 -5.72 -2.42
CA SER A 370 -12.77 -6.52 -1.87
C SER A 370 -12.80 -6.56 -0.35
N SER A 371 -11.67 -6.40 0.35
CA SER A 371 -11.69 -6.24 1.82
C SER A 371 -12.44 -4.97 2.25
N VAL A 372 -12.23 -3.86 1.53
CA VAL A 372 -12.94 -2.59 1.75
C VAL A 372 -14.43 -2.75 1.45
N ALA A 373 -14.77 -3.42 0.35
CA ALA A 373 -16.16 -3.70 0.00
C ALA A 373 -16.87 -4.57 1.06
N THR A 374 -16.24 -5.66 1.50
CA THR A 374 -16.76 -6.56 2.54
C THR A 374 -17.04 -5.80 3.84
N PHE A 375 -16.13 -4.90 4.23
CA PHE A 375 -16.29 -4.03 5.38
C PHE A 375 -17.50 -3.09 5.23
N VAL A 376 -17.60 -2.36 4.11
CA VAL A 376 -18.71 -1.44 3.83
C VAL A 376 -20.07 -2.15 3.83
N LEU A 377 -20.15 -3.35 3.25
CA LEU A 377 -21.34 -4.18 3.24
C LEU A 377 -21.73 -4.64 4.66
N THR A 378 -20.77 -5.18 5.42
CA THR A 378 -21.02 -5.68 6.78
C THR A 378 -21.47 -4.55 7.72
N GLN A 379 -20.87 -3.36 7.62
CA GLN A 379 -21.28 -2.15 8.36
C GLN A 379 -22.71 -1.67 8.02
N LYS A 380 -23.26 -2.10 6.88
CA LYS A 380 -24.61 -1.77 6.43
C LYS A 380 -25.61 -2.94 6.58
N GLY A 381 -25.22 -3.99 7.31
CA GLY A 381 -26.08 -5.13 7.65
C GLY A 381 -26.18 -6.22 6.59
N TYR A 382 -25.41 -6.14 5.49
CA TYR A 382 -25.37 -7.20 4.48
C TYR A 382 -24.51 -8.37 4.97
N ASP A 383 -24.92 -9.60 4.67
CA ASP A 383 -24.07 -10.77 4.89
C ASP A 383 -23.00 -10.86 3.79
N ALA A 384 -21.80 -10.34 4.09
CA ALA A 384 -20.70 -10.30 3.14
C ALA A 384 -19.46 -11.09 3.62
N TYR A 385 -18.74 -11.68 2.67
CA TYR A 385 -17.47 -12.38 2.86
C TYR A 385 -16.42 -11.90 1.86
N LEU A 386 -15.17 -11.91 2.28
CA LEU A 386 -13.99 -11.67 1.45
C LEU A 386 -13.50 -12.98 0.83
N LEU A 387 -13.33 -13.01 -0.49
CA LEU A 387 -12.53 -14.05 -1.16
C LEU A 387 -11.05 -13.87 -0.77
N ASP A 388 -10.45 -14.87 -0.12
CA ASP A 388 -9.04 -14.83 0.28
C ASP A 388 -8.10 -14.92 -0.94
N GLN A 389 -6.97 -14.23 -0.88
CA GLN A 389 -5.99 -14.04 -1.97
C GLN A 389 -6.49 -13.36 -3.27
N GLY A 390 -7.79 -13.12 -3.42
CA GLY A 390 -8.37 -12.48 -4.60
C GLY A 390 -8.74 -13.46 -5.72
N LEU A 391 -8.80 -12.97 -6.95
CA LEU A 391 -9.21 -13.77 -8.12
C LEU A 391 -8.06 -14.61 -8.67
N PRO A 392 -8.32 -15.86 -9.12
CA PRO A 392 -7.32 -16.66 -9.83
C PRO A 392 -7.02 -16.10 -11.23
N VAL A 393 -5.96 -16.59 -11.89
CA VAL A 393 -5.89 -16.47 -13.36
C VAL A 393 -7.11 -17.18 -13.94
N LEU A 394 -8.00 -16.42 -14.57
CA LEU A 394 -9.00 -16.99 -15.46
C LEU A 394 -8.35 -17.08 -16.84
N GLY A 395 -8.05 -18.30 -17.27
CA GLY A 395 -7.64 -18.57 -18.65
C GLY A 395 -8.83 -18.39 -19.57
N ASN A 396 -8.63 -17.69 -20.69
CA ASN A 396 -9.52 -17.74 -21.84
C ASN A 396 -9.36 -19.08 -22.59
#